data_AF-Q2SIA9-F1
#
_entry.id   AF-Q2SIA9-F1
#
_cell.length_a   1.000
_cell.length_b   1.000
_cell.length_c   1.000
_cell.angle_alpha   90.00
_cell.angle_beta   90.00
_cell.angle_gamma   90.00
#
_symmetry.space_group_name_H-M   'P 1'
#
loop_
_entity.id
_entity.type
_entity.pdbx_description
1 polymer ?
#
loop_
_entity_poly.entity_id
_entity_poly.type
_entity_poly.pdbx_seq_one_letter_code
_entity_poly.pdbx_strand_id
1 'polypeptide(L)'
;MKYVNHLKPAEIKTLTDGFRYSPSSRFRIRCHAILLSNKGYKIDKIADISDASPGRPPIYTEQEQEKVCKWIDEQPQQLRDVQIRLEKETGKSASLETVKRNLKKIKV
;
A
#
# COMPACT_ATOMS: atom_id res chain seq x y z
N MET A 1 2.21 12.78 -1.96
CA MET A 1 3.09 11.65 -1.58
C MET A 1 3.61 11.90 -0.17
N LYS A 2 3.51 10.93 0.75
CA LYS A 2 4.00 11.10 2.12
C LYS A 2 5.47 10.69 2.17
N TYR A 3 6.36 11.64 2.42
CA TYR A 3 7.78 11.37 2.68
C TYR A 3 8.00 11.11 4.17
N VAL A 4 9.11 10.45 4.51
CA VAL A 4 9.57 10.43 5.90
C VAL A 4 9.89 11.87 6.32
N ASN A 5 9.61 12.20 7.58
CA ASN A 5 9.97 13.50 8.16
C ASN A 5 11.49 13.73 8.04
N HIS A 6 11.90 15.00 8.07
CA HIS A 6 13.31 15.38 8.04
C HIS A 6 14.10 14.67 9.16
N LEU A 7 15.07 13.83 8.76
CA LEU A 7 15.91 13.09 9.70
C LEU A 7 17.00 13.98 10.29
N LYS A 8 17.21 13.87 11.61
CA LYS A 8 18.33 14.53 12.29
C LYS A 8 19.67 13.85 11.91
N PRO A 9 20.80 14.55 12.03
CA PRO A 9 22.12 13.97 11.72
C PRO A 9 22.43 12.68 12.50
N ALA A 10 22.01 12.61 13.76
CA ALA A 10 22.17 11.41 14.59
C ALA A 10 21.38 10.22 14.04
N GLU A 11 20.15 10.44 13.58
CA GLU A 11 19.29 9.39 12.99
C GLU A 11 19.84 8.89 11.67
N ILE A 12 20.37 9.80 10.84
CA ILE A 12 21.06 9.45 9.58
C ILE A 12 22.25 8.55 9.86
N LYS A 13 23.04 8.85 10.91
CA LYS A 13 24.17 8.02 11.32
C LYS A 13 23.70 6.63 11.74
N THR A 14 22.72 6.54 12.65
CA THR A 14 22.15 5.26 13.09
C THR A 14 21.61 4.40 11.94
N LEU A 15 20.91 5.01 10.98
CA LEU A 15 20.41 4.31 9.80
C LEU A 15 21.53 3.87 8.86
N THR A 16 22.60 4.66 8.73
CA THR A 16 23.77 4.31 7.93
C THR A 16 24.51 3.12 8.53
N ASP A 17 24.75 3.13 9.84
CA ASP A 17 25.33 1.99 10.57
C ASP A 17 24.43 0.75 10.46
N GLY A 18 23.12 0.92 10.64
CA GLY A 18 22.13 -0.15 10.50
C GLY A 18 22.13 -0.78 9.09
N PHE A 19 22.27 0.03 8.05
CA PHE A 19 22.39 -0.45 6.67
C PHE A 19 23.71 -1.21 6.42
N ARG A 20 24.83 -0.76 6.99
CA ARG A 20 26.16 -1.34 6.74
C ARG A 20 26.42 -2.61 7.53
N TYR A 21 26.03 -2.64 8.80
CA TYR A 21 26.55 -3.64 9.74
C TYR A 21 25.49 -4.59 10.32
N SER A 22 24.20 -4.31 10.12
CA SER A 22 23.17 -5.15 10.74
C SER A 22 23.17 -6.57 10.16
N PRO A 23 23.07 -7.63 10.99
CA PRO A 23 23.00 -9.01 10.51
C PRO A 23 21.71 -9.30 9.72
N SER A 24 20.62 -8.59 10.01
CA SER A 24 19.32 -8.81 9.37
C SER A 24 19.22 -8.09 8.02
N SER A 25 19.11 -8.86 6.93
CA SER A 25 18.94 -8.30 5.57
C SER A 25 17.71 -7.40 5.46
N ARG A 26 16.57 -7.83 6.03
CA ARG A 26 15.33 -7.02 6.04
C ARG A 26 15.52 -5.69 6.78
N PHE A 27 16.31 -5.69 7.86
CA PHE A 27 16.62 -4.46 8.58
C PHE A 27 17.51 -3.54 7.75
N ARG A 28 18.58 -4.07 7.12
CA ARG A 28 19.45 -3.28 6.23
C ARG A 28 18.66 -2.62 5.10
N ILE A 29 17.80 -3.39 4.43
CA ILE A 29 16.93 -2.89 3.35
C ILE A 29 16.03 -1.76 3.83
N ARG A 30 15.42 -1.91 5.02
CA ARG A 30 14.58 -0.85 5.61
C ARG A 30 15.38 0.41 5.94
N CYS A 31 16.57 0.28 6.54
CA CYS A 31 17.44 1.43 6.82
C CYS A 31 17.80 2.18 5.52
N HIS A 32 18.15 1.44 4.47
CA HIS A 32 18.44 2.03 3.17
C HIS A 32 17.23 2.76 2.56
N ALA A 33 16.05 2.14 2.59
CA ALA A 33 14.82 2.73 2.07
C ALA A 33 14.45 4.04 2.80
N ILE A 34 14.62 4.11 4.11
CA ILE A 34 14.38 5.34 4.91
C ILE A 34 15.36 6.44 4.51
N LEU A 35 16.66 6.12 4.36
CA LEU A 35 17.67 7.08 3.90
C LEU A 35 17.36 7.64 2.51
N LEU A 36 16.91 6.78 1.58
CA LEU A 36 16.50 7.21 0.23
C LEU A 36 15.23 8.08 0.26
N SER A 37 14.25 7.75 1.12
CA SER A 37 13.05 8.58 1.28
C SER A 37 13.40 9.98 1.80
N ASN A 38 14.28 10.09 2.80
CA ASN A 38 14.76 11.37 3.31
C ASN A 38 15.56 12.18 2.27
N LYS A 39 16.22 11.52 1.32
CA LYS A 39 16.88 12.16 0.17
C LYS A 39 15.91 12.62 -0.92
N GLY A 40 14.62 12.33 -0.80
CA GLY A 40 13.58 12.78 -1.74
C GLY A 40 13.29 11.82 -2.90
N TYR A 41 13.80 10.60 -2.87
CA TYR A 41 13.47 9.60 -3.90
C TYR A 41 11.98 9.20 -3.82
N LYS A 42 11.35 8.99 -4.99
CA LYS A 42 9.97 8.48 -5.08
C LYS A 42 9.93 7.00 -4.68
N ILE A 43 8.81 6.56 -4.12
CA ILE A 43 8.59 5.18 -3.65
C ILE A 43 8.87 4.12 -4.72
N ASP A 44 8.50 4.42 -5.96
CA ASP A 44 8.72 3.58 -7.14
C ASP A 44 10.22 3.28 -7.31
N LYS A 45 11.01 4.35 -7.45
CA LYS A 45 12.47 4.29 -7.51
C LYS A 45 13.13 3.67 -6.26
N ILE A 46 12.54 3.86 -5.08
CA ILE A 46 13.05 3.22 -3.85
C ILE A 46 12.82 1.71 -3.91
N ALA A 47 11.67 1.25 -4.40
CA ALA A 47 11.37 -0.17 -4.55
C ALA A 47 12.36 -0.84 -5.51
N ASP A 48 12.67 -0.20 -6.64
CA ASP A 48 13.66 -0.68 -7.61
C ASP A 48 15.06 -0.80 -6.99
N ILE A 49 15.51 0.20 -6.24
CA ILE A 49 16.86 0.23 -5.65
C ILE A 49 16.99 -0.77 -4.49
N SER A 50 15.91 -1.02 -3.74
CA SER A 50 15.95 -1.84 -2.53
C SER A 50 15.54 -3.30 -2.75
N ASP A 51 15.29 -3.69 -4.00
CA ASP A 51 14.79 -5.02 -4.39
C ASP A 51 13.57 -5.43 -3.54
N ALA A 52 12.75 -4.45 -3.17
CA ALA A 52 11.61 -4.67 -2.30
C ALA A 52 10.46 -5.19 -3.16
N SER A 53 10.08 -6.45 -2.96
CA SER A 53 8.91 -6.99 -3.66
C SER A 53 7.65 -6.19 -3.29
N PRO A 54 6.79 -5.86 -4.27
CA PRO A 54 5.50 -5.27 -3.97
C PRO A 54 4.70 -6.19 -3.04
N GLY A 55 3.86 -5.59 -2.20
CA GLY A 55 2.95 -6.34 -1.34
C GLY A 55 1.98 -7.19 -2.16
N ARG A 56 1.15 -7.99 -1.46
CA ARG A 56 0.12 -8.81 -2.12
C ARG A 56 -0.77 -7.90 -2.99
N PRO A 57 -0.99 -8.25 -4.27
CA PRO A 57 -1.87 -7.48 -5.14
C PRO A 57 -3.29 -7.43 -4.57
N PRO A 58 -4.06 -6.38 -4.88
CA PRO A 58 -5.45 -6.28 -4.45
C PRO A 58 -6.27 -7.46 -4.99
N ILE A 59 -7.28 -7.88 -4.21
CA ILE A 59 -8.18 -8.98 -4.59
C ILE A 59 -8.94 -8.64 -5.89
N TYR A 60 -9.34 -7.37 -6.03
CA TYR A 60 -10.08 -6.87 -7.17
C TYR A 60 -9.16 -6.07 -8.11
N THR A 61 -9.36 -6.25 -9.41
CA THR A 61 -8.72 -5.45 -10.46
C THR A 61 -9.28 -4.02 -10.45
N GLU A 62 -8.63 -3.08 -11.15
CA GLU A 62 -9.09 -1.70 -11.24
C GLU A 62 -10.51 -1.61 -11.83
N GLN A 63 -10.82 -2.40 -12.87
CA GLN A 63 -12.14 -2.45 -13.48
C GLN A 63 -13.22 -2.97 -12.52
N GLU A 64 -12.90 -3.99 -11.72
CA GLU A 64 -13.80 -4.52 -10.70
C GLU A 64 -14.02 -3.48 -9.60
N GLN A 65 -12.98 -2.73 -9.20
CA GLN A 65 -13.06 -1.66 -8.21
C GLN A 65 -13.97 -0.51 -8.66
N GLU A 66 -13.93 -0.12 -9.94
CA GLU A 66 -14.83 0.89 -10.50
C GLU A 66 -16.29 0.44 -10.47
N LYS A 67 -16.57 -0.83 -10.79
CA LYS A 67 -17.93 -1.40 -10.71
C LYS A 67 -18.48 -1.39 -9.28
N VAL A 68 -17.64 -1.76 -8.30
CA VAL A 68 -18.00 -1.72 -6.87
C VAL A 68 -18.52 -0.33 -6.50
N CYS A 69 -17.83 0.71 -6.98
CA CYS A 69 -18.16 2.08 -6.61
C CYS A 69 -19.46 2.54 -7.25
N LYS A 70 -19.67 2.26 -8.54
CA LYS A 70 -20.94 2.56 -9.21
C LYS A 70 -22.14 1.98 -8.45
N TRP A 71 -22.05 0.72 -8.04
CA TRP A 71 -23.13 0.08 -7.28
C TRP A 71 -23.32 0.65 -5.88
N ILE A 72 -22.25 1.14 -5.24
CA ILE A 72 -22.35 1.78 -3.92
C ILE A 72 -22.90 3.21 -4.04
N ASP A 73 -22.60 3.94 -5.12
CA ASP A 73 -23.24 5.23 -5.41
C ASP A 73 -24.75 5.07 -5.68
N GLU A 74 -25.15 3.99 -6.37
CA GLU A 74 -26.57 3.64 -6.58
C GLU A 74 -27.27 3.19 -5.29
N GLN A 75 -26.57 2.46 -4.41
CA GLN A 75 -27.12 1.87 -3.19
C GLN A 75 -26.19 2.04 -1.97
N PRO A 76 -26.06 3.27 -1.42
CA PRO A 76 -25.05 3.59 -0.41
C PRO A 76 -25.27 2.88 0.94
N GLN A 77 -26.48 2.40 1.22
CA GLN A 77 -26.86 1.80 2.50
C GLN A 77 -26.73 0.26 2.53
N GLN A 78 -26.50 -0.40 1.38
CA GLN A 78 -26.61 -1.85 1.22
C GLN A 78 -25.28 -2.53 0.83
N LEU A 79 -24.24 -2.33 1.65
CA LEU A 79 -22.89 -2.88 1.37
C LEU A 79 -22.84 -4.43 1.32
N ARG A 80 -23.78 -5.11 1.99
CA ARG A 80 -23.88 -6.58 1.96
C ARG A 80 -24.36 -7.07 0.60
N ASP A 81 -25.35 -6.40 0.01
CA ASP A 81 -25.87 -6.74 -1.30
C ASP A 81 -24.81 -6.53 -2.38
N VAL A 82 -24.04 -5.44 -2.27
CA VAL A 82 -22.87 -5.19 -3.14
C VAL A 82 -21.84 -6.30 -3.01
N GLN A 83 -21.52 -6.77 -1.79
CA GLN A 83 -20.59 -7.87 -1.58
C GLN A 83 -21.07 -9.16 -2.24
N ILE A 84 -22.34 -9.54 -2.03
CA ILE A 84 -22.95 -10.76 -2.61
C ILE A 84 -22.92 -10.67 -4.14
N ARG A 85 -23.33 -9.53 -4.70
CA ARG A 85 -23.33 -9.30 -6.15
C ARG A 85 -21.94 -9.43 -6.73
N LEU A 86 -20.94 -8.92 -6.01
CA LEU A 86 -19.57 -8.92 -6.47
C LEU A 86 -18.90 -10.29 -6.37
N GLU A 87 -19.21 -11.06 -5.34
CA GLU A 87 -18.81 -12.47 -5.25
C GLU A 87 -19.42 -13.29 -6.40
N LYS A 88 -20.68 -13.03 -6.77
CA LYS A 88 -21.32 -13.66 -7.94
C LYS A 88 -20.66 -13.31 -9.27
N GLU A 89 -20.30 -12.05 -9.50
CA GLU A 89 -19.70 -11.63 -10.78
C GLU A 89 -18.22 -12.00 -10.91
N THR A 90 -17.45 -11.90 -9.83
CA THR A 90 -15.99 -12.08 -9.87
C THR A 90 -15.54 -13.48 -9.46
N GLY A 91 -16.41 -14.26 -8.79
CA GLY A 91 -16.06 -15.53 -8.15
C GLY A 91 -15.11 -15.37 -6.95
N LYS A 92 -14.81 -14.13 -6.54
CA LYS A 92 -13.86 -13.81 -5.48
C LYS A 92 -14.59 -13.45 -4.20
N SER A 93 -14.45 -14.30 -3.19
CA SER A 93 -14.96 -13.99 -1.85
C SER A 93 -14.07 -12.95 -1.17
N ALA A 94 -14.66 -11.84 -0.73
CA ALA A 94 -13.99 -10.88 0.14
C ALA A 94 -14.95 -10.36 1.20
N SER A 95 -14.41 -9.84 2.31
CA SER A 95 -15.21 -9.31 3.41
C SER A 95 -15.78 -7.93 3.11
N LEU A 96 -16.81 -7.53 3.87
CA LEU A 96 -17.35 -6.16 3.89
C LEU A 96 -16.26 -5.10 4.09
N GLU A 97 -15.23 -5.41 4.88
CA GLU A 97 -14.11 -4.49 5.12
C GLU A 97 -13.28 -4.26 3.84
N THR A 98 -13.15 -5.26 2.97
CA THR A 98 -12.50 -5.09 1.66
C THR A 98 -13.32 -4.16 0.75
N VAL A 99 -14.64 -4.31 0.74
CA VAL A 99 -15.55 -3.41 -0.01
C VAL A 99 -15.42 -1.97 0.49
N LYS A 100 -15.44 -1.76 1.82
CA LYS A 100 -15.22 -0.43 2.43
C LYS A 100 -13.83 0.14 2.13
N ARG A 101 -12.77 -0.68 2.06
CA ARG A 101 -11.42 -0.21 1.69
C ARG A 101 -11.38 0.34 0.27
N ASN A 102 -12.11 -0.27 -0.68
CA ASN A 102 -12.21 0.25 -2.05
C ASN A 102 -12.86 1.64 -2.07
N LEU A 103 -13.94 1.83 -1.31
CA LEU A 103 -14.58 3.15 -1.16
C LEU A 103 -13.61 4.23 -0.65
N LYS A 104 -12.80 3.90 0.37
CA LYS A 104 -11.83 4.83 0.93
C LYS A 104 -10.72 5.19 -0.06
N LYS A 105 -10.37 4.29 -0.99
CA LYS A 105 -9.32 4.57 -1.97
C LYS A 105 -9.75 5.60 -3.02
N ILE A 106 -11.04 5.69 -3.33
CA ILE A 106 -11.56 6.55 -4.40
C ILE A 106 -12.03 7.91 -3.88
N LYS A 107 -12.47 7.99 -2.61
CA LYS A 107 -12.80 9.27 -1.96
C LYS A 107 -11.57 10.09 -1.53
N VAL A 108 -10.36 9.66 -1.87
CA VAL A 108 -9.08 10.31 -1.50
C VAL A 108 -8.45 10.94 -2.72
#